data_AF-A0A8H8DLK4-F1
#
_entry.id   AF-A0A8H8DLK4-F1
#
_cell.length_a   1.000
_cell.length_b   1.000
_cell.length_c   1.000
_cell.angle_alpha   90.00
_cell.angle_beta   90.00
_cell.angle_gamma   90.00
#
_symmetry.space_group_name_H-M   'P 1'
#
loop_
_entity.id
_entity.type
_entity.pdbx_description
1 polymer ?
#
loop_
_entity_poly.entity_id
_entity_poly.type
_entity_poly.pdbx_seq_one_letter_code
_entity_poly.pdbx_strand_id
1 'polypeptide(L)'
;MSTQSVAQLLQTLLYGKRFFPYYVHNIVAGVDDEGKGHVYSFDPVGSYERRPYQAAGSASSLVQPFLDNQVGFNNLFKKPETPLPLDKVLRIVKDAFTSATERDIHTGDYLQLM
;
A
#
# COMPACT_ATOMS: atom_id res chain seq x y z
N MET A 1 0.91 19.92 -6.66
CA MET A 1 -0.36 19.17 -6.75
C MET A 1 -0.42 18.31 -5.51
N SER A 2 -1.49 18.37 -4.70
CA SER A 2 -1.54 17.59 -3.45
C SER A 2 -1.79 16.11 -3.75
N THR A 3 -1.36 15.23 -2.86
CA THR A 3 -1.58 13.78 -2.95
C THR A 3 -3.07 13.45 -3.14
N GLN A 4 -3.95 14.19 -2.45
CA GLN A 4 -5.39 14.05 -2.57
C GLN A 4 -5.91 14.46 -3.97
N SER A 5 -5.39 15.55 -4.56
CA SER A 5 -5.76 15.92 -5.93
C SER A 5 -5.31 14.87 -6.95
N VAL A 6 -4.12 14.28 -6.76
CA VAL A 6 -3.64 13.18 -7.61
C VAL A 6 -4.53 11.95 -7.46
N ALA A 7 -4.94 11.62 -6.24
CA ALA A 7 -5.85 10.50 -5.98
C ALA A 7 -7.20 10.68 -6.69
N GLN A 8 -7.79 11.89 -6.61
CA GLN A 8 -9.04 12.20 -7.28
C GLN A 8 -8.91 12.15 -8.81
N LEU A 9 -7.80 12.67 -9.35
CA LEU A 9 -7.51 12.58 -10.79
C LEU A 9 -7.44 11.12 -11.24
N LEU A 10 -6.74 10.27 -10.48
CA LEU A 10 -6.60 8.86 -10.80
C LEU A 10 -7.94 8.11 -10.78
N GLN A 11 -8.83 8.41 -9.83
CA GLN A 11 -10.21 7.90 -9.84
C GLN A 11 -10.89 8.23 -11.18
N THR A 12 -10.86 9.50 -11.59
CA THR A 12 -11.54 9.95 -12.82
C THR A 12 -10.97 9.26 -14.06
N LEU A 13 -9.65 9.06 -14.12
CA LEU A 13 -8.98 8.36 -15.23
C LEU A 13 -9.39 6.88 -15.31
N LEU A 14 -9.38 6.17 -14.18
CA LEU A 14 -9.75 4.76 -14.11
C LEU A 14 -11.25 4.56 -14.43
N TYR A 15 -12.12 5.40 -13.85
CA TYR A 15 -13.56 5.32 -14.09
C TYR A 15 -13.93 5.71 -15.52
N GLY A 16 -13.17 6.62 -16.15
CA GLY A 16 -13.33 6.96 -17.57
C GLY A 16 -13.16 5.77 -18.52
N LYS A 17 -12.47 4.71 -18.07
CA LYS A 17 -12.30 3.44 -18.78
C LYS A 17 -13.15 2.31 -18.18
N ARG A 18 -14.24 2.60 -17.47
CA ARG A 18 -15.09 1.59 -16.80
C ARG A 18 -15.53 0.40 -17.67
N PHE A 19 -15.75 0.62 -18.98
CA PHE A 19 -16.20 -0.42 -19.93
C PHE A 19 -15.05 -1.14 -20.65
N PHE A 20 -13.81 -0.67 -20.48
CA PHE A 20 -12.60 -1.39 -20.86
C PHE A 20 -11.48 -1.02 -19.87
N PRO A 21 -11.55 -1.56 -18.63
CA PRO A 21 -10.74 -1.08 -17.52
C PRO A 21 -9.25 -1.30 -17.72
N TYR A 22 -8.45 -0.44 -17.09
CA TYR A 22 -7.03 -0.75 -16.89
C TYR A 22 -6.92 -1.87 -15.85
N TYR A 23 -6.31 -3.00 -16.23
CA TYR A 23 -6.14 -4.14 -15.33
C TYR A 23 -4.97 -3.91 -14.37
N VAL A 24 -5.14 -2.97 -13.45
CA VAL A 24 -4.11 -2.50 -12.52
C VAL A 24 -4.70 -2.23 -11.14
N HIS A 25 -3.87 -2.43 -10.11
CA HIS A 25 -4.16 -2.03 -8.73
C HIS A 25 -3.16 -0.96 -8.34
N ASN A 26 -3.60 0.30 -8.32
CA ASN A 26 -2.71 1.42 -8.08
C ASN A 26 -2.65 1.77 -6.60
N ILE A 27 -1.48 2.24 -6.17
CA ILE A 27 -1.27 2.85 -4.87
C ILE A 27 -0.65 4.22 -5.08
N VAL A 28 -1.21 5.25 -4.43
CA VAL A 28 -0.67 6.61 -4.40
C VAL A 28 -0.30 6.92 -2.95
N ALA A 29 0.98 7.13 -2.68
CA ALA A 29 1.47 7.53 -1.37
C ALA A 29 2.04 8.96 -1.44
N GLY A 30 1.90 9.70 -0.35
CA GLY A 30 2.45 11.05 -0.23
C GLY A 30 2.22 11.64 1.15
N VAL A 31 2.58 12.90 1.28
CA VAL A 31 2.42 13.67 2.53
C VAL A 31 1.32 14.71 2.31
N ASP A 32 0.49 14.97 3.32
CA ASP A 32 -0.48 16.06 3.29
C ASP A 32 0.15 17.40 3.73
N ASP A 33 -0.67 18.47 3.69
CA ASP A 33 -0.25 19.81 4.10
C ASP A 33 0.04 19.90 5.62
N GLU A 34 -0.38 18.92 6.42
CA GLU A 34 -0.10 18.80 7.86
C GLU A 34 1.18 17.99 8.15
N GLY A 35 1.88 17.49 7.13
CA GLY A 35 3.08 16.66 7.29
C GLY A 35 2.81 15.20 7.63
N LYS A 36 1.56 14.73 7.56
CA LYS A 36 1.18 13.33 7.78
C LYS A 36 1.24 12.55 6.47
N GLY A 37 1.81 11.35 6.52
CA GLY A 37 1.83 10.43 5.38
C GLY A 37 0.49 9.73 5.18
N HIS A 38 0.03 9.63 3.92
CA HIS A 38 -1.19 8.92 3.54
C HIS A 38 -0.95 8.03 2.34
N VAL A 39 -1.71 6.93 2.29
CA VAL A 39 -1.72 5.99 1.18
C VAL A 39 -3.14 5.87 0.65
N TYR A 40 -3.30 5.96 -0.67
CA TYR A 40 -4.56 5.76 -1.37
C TYR A 40 -4.45 4.49 -2.21
N SER A 41 -5.39 3.56 -2.04
CA SER A 41 -5.46 2.32 -2.83
C SER A 41 -6.62 2.40 -3.80
N PHE A 42 -6.42 1.91 -5.02
CA PHE A 42 -7.42 1.95 -6.09
C PHE A 42 -7.78 0.54 -6.58
N ASP A 43 -9.06 0.33 -6.89
CA ASP A 43 -9.49 -0.78 -7.72
C ASP A 43 -9.31 -0.46 -9.22
N PRO A 44 -9.43 -1.46 -10.13
CA PRO A 44 -9.27 -1.26 -11.57
C PRO A 44 -10.25 -0.27 -12.22
N VAL A 45 -11.34 0.10 -11.53
CA VAL A 45 -12.40 0.96 -12.07
C VAL A 45 -12.47 2.32 -11.36
N GLY A 46 -11.53 2.62 -10.46
CA GLY A 46 -11.35 3.93 -9.85
C GLY A 46 -11.97 4.09 -8.46
N SER A 47 -12.58 3.06 -7.88
CA SER A 47 -12.92 3.10 -6.46
C SER A 47 -11.64 3.21 -5.64
N TYR A 48 -11.59 4.13 -4.69
CA TYR A 48 -10.39 4.34 -3.90
C TYR A 48 -10.70 4.66 -2.44
N GLU A 49 -9.74 4.33 -1.57
CA GLU A 49 -9.83 4.57 -0.14
C GLU A 49 -8.48 5.03 0.40
N ARG A 50 -8.52 5.92 1.38
CA ARG A 50 -7.35 6.32 2.15
C ARG A 50 -7.10 5.32 3.27
N ARG A 51 -5.92 4.70 3.28
CA ARG A 51 -5.49 3.71 4.27
C ARG A 51 -4.13 4.08 4.87
N PRO A 52 -3.82 3.62 6.09
CA PRO A 52 -2.52 3.85 6.71
C PRO A 52 -1.39 3.01 6.07
N TYR A 53 -1.73 1.88 5.47
CA TYR A 53 -0.83 0.97 4.77
C TYR A 53 -1.63 0.11 3.79
N GLN A 54 -0.97 -0.36 2.72
CA GLN A 54 -1.59 -1.22 1.71
C GLN A 54 -0.52 -2.01 0.95
N ALA A 55 -0.83 -3.26 0.59
CA ALA A 55 -0.10 -4.04 -0.39
C ALA A 55 -0.96 -4.27 -1.65
N ALA A 56 -0.32 -4.30 -2.82
CA ALA A 56 -0.94 -4.58 -4.11
C ALA A 56 0.01 -5.42 -4.97
N GLY A 57 -0.54 -6.14 -5.96
CA GLY A 57 0.21 -7.06 -6.82
C GLY A 57 0.00 -8.54 -6.45
N SER A 58 0.81 -9.42 -7.03
CA SER A 58 0.69 -10.88 -6.92
C SER A 58 0.81 -11.37 -5.47
N ALA A 59 1.79 -10.87 -4.73
CA ALA A 59 2.03 -11.25 -3.33
C ALA A 59 1.15 -10.51 -2.31
N SER A 60 0.15 -9.73 -2.74
CA SER A 60 -0.68 -8.92 -1.83
C SER A 60 -1.41 -9.77 -0.79
N SER A 61 -1.85 -10.97 -1.14
CA SER A 61 -2.52 -11.92 -0.22
C SER A 61 -1.61 -12.46 0.88
N LEU A 62 -0.28 -12.46 0.66
CA LEU A 62 0.73 -12.84 1.64
C LEU A 62 1.14 -11.65 2.51
N VAL A 63 1.34 -10.49 1.88
CA VAL A 63 1.88 -9.29 2.54
C VAL A 63 0.81 -8.54 3.35
N GLN A 64 -0.41 -8.42 2.84
CA GLN A 64 -1.46 -7.62 3.50
C GLN A 64 -1.79 -8.11 4.91
N PRO A 65 -2.00 -9.42 5.18
CA PRO A 65 -2.24 -9.91 6.54
C PRO A 65 -1.05 -9.71 7.49
N PHE A 66 0.17 -9.76 6.96
CA PHE A 66 1.38 -9.47 7.73
C PHE A 66 1.43 -8.00 8.15
N LEU A 67 1.11 -7.07 7.24
CA LEU A 67 1.00 -5.64 7.57
C LEU A 67 -0.16 -5.36 8.54
N ASP A 68 -1.29 -6.05 8.40
CA ASP A 68 -2.42 -5.94 9.33
C ASP A 68 -2.01 -6.26 10.77
N ASN A 69 -1.14 -7.24 10.97
CA ASN A 69 -0.62 -7.58 12.29
C ASN A 69 0.53 -6.67 12.74
N GLN A 70 1.51 -6.36 11.88
CA GLN A 70 2.74 -5.65 12.26
C GLN A 70 2.61 -4.12 12.27
N VAL A 71 1.68 -3.58 11.49
CA VAL A 71 1.42 -2.13 11.36
C VAL A 71 0.04 -1.78 11.90
N GLY A 72 -0.98 -2.56 11.55
CA GLY A 72 -2.34 -2.39 12.07
C GLY A 72 -2.50 -2.85 13.53
N PHE A 73 -1.57 -3.66 14.04
CA PHE A 73 -1.63 -4.30 15.36
C PHE A 73 -2.90 -5.11 15.58
N ASN A 74 -3.45 -5.65 14.48
CA ASN A 74 -4.59 -6.55 14.55
C ASN A 74 -4.18 -7.82 15.28
N ASN A 75 -5.06 -8.31 16.15
CA ASN A 75 -4.86 -9.53 16.95
C ASN A 75 -3.69 -9.46 17.96
N LEU A 76 -3.24 -8.26 18.35
CA LEU A 76 -2.28 -8.06 19.44
C LEU A 76 -2.97 -7.58 20.72
N PHE A 77 -2.65 -8.21 21.85
CA PHE A 77 -3.16 -7.79 23.17
C PHE A 77 -2.59 -6.45 23.62
N LYS A 78 -1.31 -6.20 23.34
CA LYS A 78 -0.63 -4.94 23.66
C LYS A 78 -0.23 -4.27 22.36
N LYS A 79 -0.85 -3.12 22.09
CA LYS A 79 -0.53 -2.29 20.93
C LYS A 79 0.68 -1.42 21.28
N PRO A 80 1.73 -1.38 20.45
CA PRO A 80 2.85 -0.48 20.62
C PRO A 80 2.43 0.96 20.29
N GLU A 81 3.28 1.92 20.62
CA GLU A 81 3.07 3.32 20.28
C GLU A 81 3.15 3.54 18.77
N THR A 82 2.28 4.42 18.29
CA THR A 82 2.26 4.94 16.92
C THR A 82 2.59 6.42 16.92
N PRO A 83 3.23 6.95 15.86
CA PRO A 83 3.65 6.28 14.62
C PRO A 83 4.88 5.38 14.81
N LEU A 84 5.04 4.39 13.93
CA LEU A 84 6.23 3.56 13.88
C LEU A 84 7.45 4.37 13.38
N PRO A 85 8.65 4.21 13.96
CA PRO A 85 9.85 4.85 13.44
C PRO A 85 10.22 4.28 12.06
N LEU A 86 10.79 5.13 11.20
CA LEU A 86 11.13 4.78 9.81
C LEU A 86 11.96 3.51 9.70
N ASP A 87 13.00 3.35 10.53
CA ASP A 87 13.85 2.16 10.52
C ASP A 87 13.07 0.86 10.76
N LYS A 88 12.05 0.91 11.61
CA LYS A 88 11.19 -0.25 11.88
C LYS A 88 10.27 -0.53 10.69
N VAL A 89 9.72 0.51 10.06
CA VAL A 89 8.91 0.35 8.83
C VAL A 89 9.75 -0.25 7.71
N LEU A 90 10.98 0.25 7.50
CA LEU A 90 11.90 -0.28 6.49
C LEU A 90 12.25 -1.76 6.72
N ARG A 91 12.42 -2.18 7.99
CA ARG A 91 12.60 -3.60 8.32
C ARG A 91 11.37 -4.43 7.99
N ILE A 92 10.18 -3.99 8.40
CA ILE A 92 8.91 -4.67 8.10
C ILE A 92 8.74 -4.85 6.58
N VAL A 93 9.03 -3.82 5.78
CA VAL A 93 8.92 -3.90 4.31
C VAL A 93 9.92 -4.90 3.74
N LYS A 94 11.19 -4.86 4.17
CA LYS A 94 12.21 -5.81 3.71
C LYS A 94 11.86 -7.26 4.07
N ASP A 95 11.38 -7.50 5.29
CA ASP A 95 10.97 -8.83 5.75
C ASP A 95 9.76 -9.33 4.96
N ALA A 96 8.79 -8.45 4.69
CA ALA A 96 7.62 -8.76 3.88
C ALA A 96 8.00 -9.19 2.45
N PHE A 97 8.86 -8.43 1.77
CA PHE A 97 9.28 -8.75 0.40
C PHE A 97 10.23 -9.95 0.33
N THR A 98 11.08 -10.15 1.34
CA THR A 98 11.90 -11.38 1.44
C THR A 98 10.98 -12.60 1.58
N SER A 99 9.98 -12.53 2.46
CA SER A 99 8.99 -13.61 2.63
C SER A 99 8.15 -13.84 1.37
N ALA A 100 7.77 -12.78 0.68
CA ALA A 100 7.05 -12.85 -0.59
C ALA A 100 7.89 -13.52 -1.68
N THR A 101 9.17 -13.17 -1.79
CA THR A 101 10.09 -13.76 -2.79
C THR A 101 10.23 -15.27 -2.62
N GLU A 102 10.20 -15.78 -1.38
CA GLU A 102 10.28 -17.20 -1.10
C GLU A 102 8.98 -17.98 -1.42
N ARG A 103 7.85 -17.30 -1.64
CA ARG A 103 6.52 -17.95 -1.71
C ARG A 103 5.66 -17.56 -2.90
N ASP A 104 5.90 -16.41 -3.53
CA ASP A 104 5.24 -15.96 -4.74
C ASP A 104 6.22 -16.00 -5.91
N ILE A 105 5.97 -16.88 -6.87
CA ILE A 105 6.83 -17.09 -8.05
C ILE A 105 6.95 -15.85 -8.96
N HIS A 106 6.08 -14.86 -8.77
CA HIS A 106 6.05 -13.62 -9.55
C HIS A 106 6.74 -12.44 -8.85
N THR A 107 7.25 -12.62 -7.62
CA THR A 107 7.93 -11.58 -6.84
C THR A 107 9.39 -11.95 -6.62
N GLY A 108 10.34 -11.06 -6.99
CA GLY A 108 11.77 -11.33 -6.81
C GLY A 108 12.69 -10.26 -7.39
N ASP A 109 13.95 -10.65 -7.62
CA ASP A 109 15.06 -9.87 -8.20
C ASP A 109 15.57 -8.68 -7.36
N TYR A 110 14.78 -7.62 -7.22
CA TYR A 110 15.21 -6.40 -6.56
C TYR A 110 14.04 -5.65 -5.92
N LEU A 111 14.27 -5.07 -4.74
CA LEU A 111 13.34 -4.20 -4.04
C LEU A 111 13.85 -2.75 -4.08
N GLN A 112 13.06 -1.87 -4.69
CA GLN A 112 13.28 -0.42 -4.64
C GLN A 112 12.39 0.22 -3.57
N LEU A 113 13.00 1.01 -2.68
CA LEU A 113 12.32 1.85 -1.70
C LEU A 113 12.56 3.32 -2.06
N MET A 114 11.50 4.14 -1.98
CA MET A 114 11.51 5.58 -2.29
C MET A 114 11.29 6.40 -1.03
#